data_AF-A0A241RPB5-F1
#
_entry.id   AF-A0A241RPB5-F1
#
_cell.length_a   1.000
_cell.length_b   1.000
_cell.length_c   1.000
_cell.angle_alpha   90.00
_cell.angle_beta   90.00
_cell.angle_gamma   90.00
#
_symmetry.space_group_name_H-M   'P 1'
#
loop_
_entity.id
_entity.type
_entity.pdbx_description
1 polymer ?
#
loop_
_entity_poly.entity_id
_entity_poly.type
_entity_poly.pdbx_seq_one_letter_code
_entity_poly.pdbx_strand_id
1 'polypeptide(L)'
;MVLKLATDDMKVSILASGSTGNVTYIETPEHKVLVDAGLSGKKIANLMASIGRDINEVDSLFISHEHTDHCHSAGILARKYGLDIYANQGTWDAMAHKIGKVPAELCHVFDPDTTLDLGDLDVESFSVSHDAAEPQFYELHHAGKSFVIITDTGYVSEHVEGVIRDADGYLFECNHDLEMLRMGRYPWPLKQRIIGDEGHLSNEDGANALMDVIGHRTKRIYLGHRSQDNNLKSLAHLTVASMMTEHDFGVEHDFQLYDTDPEKATKLITL
;
A
#
# COMPACT_ATOMS: atom_id res chain seq x y z
N MET A 1 -16.28 -30.13 -20.43
CA MET A 1 -16.20 -28.68 -20.20
C MET A 1 -16.23 -28.49 -18.71
N VAL A 2 -15.05 -28.38 -18.07
CA VAL A 2 -14.99 -28.13 -16.62
C VAL A 2 -15.28 -26.65 -16.46
N LEU A 3 -16.49 -26.31 -16.00
CA LEU A 3 -16.76 -24.99 -15.45
C LEU A 3 -15.75 -24.79 -14.31
N LYS A 4 -14.73 -23.94 -14.52
CA LYS A 4 -14.01 -23.36 -13.40
C LYS A 4 -15.08 -22.62 -12.61
N LEU A 5 -15.44 -23.15 -11.44
CA LEU A 5 -16.16 -22.37 -10.45
C LEU A 5 -15.32 -21.10 -10.25
N ALA A 6 -15.89 -19.93 -10.52
CA ALA A 6 -15.28 -18.70 -10.08
C ALA A 6 -15.16 -18.82 -8.57
N THR A 7 -13.93 -18.85 -8.06
CA THR A 7 -13.67 -18.88 -6.64
C THR A 7 -13.92 -17.48 -6.10
N ASP A 8 -14.62 -17.39 -4.97
CA ASP A 8 -14.99 -16.15 -4.26
C ASP A 8 -13.77 -15.63 -3.48
N ASP A 9 -12.71 -15.37 -4.25
CA ASP A 9 -11.36 -15.17 -3.76
C ASP A 9 -10.94 -13.72 -3.95
N MET A 10 -10.32 -13.14 -2.91
CA MET A 10 -9.57 -11.90 -3.05
C MET A 10 -8.16 -12.21 -3.57
N LYS A 11 -7.77 -11.53 -4.65
CA LYS A 11 -6.42 -11.63 -5.21
C LYS A 11 -5.68 -10.33 -5.06
N VAL A 12 -4.38 -10.43 -4.77
CA VAL A 12 -3.53 -9.27 -4.51
C VAL A 12 -2.21 -9.39 -5.26
N SER A 13 -1.73 -8.26 -5.77
CA SER A 13 -0.36 -8.11 -6.23
C SER A 13 0.15 -6.70 -5.99
N ILE A 14 1.30 -6.58 -5.34
CA ILE A 14 2.03 -5.32 -5.22
C ILE A 14 2.75 -5.13 -6.55
N LEU A 15 2.28 -4.18 -7.37
CA LEU A 15 2.84 -3.94 -8.71
C LEU A 15 4.17 -3.20 -8.62
N ALA A 16 4.25 -2.23 -7.73
CA ALA A 16 5.47 -1.53 -7.40
C ALA A 16 5.39 -0.95 -5.99
N SER A 17 6.51 -0.91 -5.29
CA SER A 17 6.62 -0.19 -4.02
C SER A 17 8.02 0.36 -3.78
N GLY A 18 8.08 1.61 -3.33
CA GLY A 18 9.30 2.38 -3.06
C GLY A 18 9.18 3.84 -3.48
N SER A 19 10.19 4.66 -3.16
CA SER A 19 10.19 6.13 -3.29
C SER A 19 10.05 6.71 -4.71
N THR A 20 9.82 5.88 -5.73
CA THR A 20 9.63 6.30 -7.13
C THR A 20 8.22 6.04 -7.64
N GLY A 21 7.40 5.33 -6.86
CA GLY A 21 6.01 5.05 -7.19
C GLY A 21 5.50 3.78 -6.53
N ASN A 22 4.33 3.91 -5.91
CA ASN A 22 3.58 2.85 -5.27
C ASN A 22 2.31 2.57 -6.08
N VAL A 23 2.05 1.28 -6.30
CA VAL A 23 0.81 0.78 -6.92
C VAL A 23 0.56 -0.64 -6.43
N THR A 24 -0.61 -0.88 -5.85
CA THR A 24 -1.09 -2.21 -5.46
C THR A 24 -2.36 -2.54 -6.21
N TYR A 25 -2.46 -3.77 -6.69
CA TYR A 25 -3.62 -4.31 -7.39
C TYR A 25 -4.38 -5.28 -6.50
N ILE A 26 -5.71 -5.12 -6.43
CA ILE A 26 -6.62 -6.02 -5.73
C ILE A 26 -7.76 -6.40 -6.69
N GLU A 27 -8.17 -7.66 -6.66
CA GLU A 27 -9.25 -8.22 -7.49
C GLU A 27 -10.16 -9.11 -6.65
N THR A 28 -11.46 -8.86 -6.75
CA THR A 28 -12.55 -9.72 -6.32
C THR A 28 -13.30 -10.22 -7.58
N PRO A 29 -14.33 -11.08 -7.45
CA PRO A 29 -15.19 -11.44 -8.57
C PRO A 29 -15.82 -10.24 -9.30
N GLU A 30 -16.27 -9.21 -8.58
CA GLU A 30 -16.97 -8.05 -9.16
C GLU A 30 -16.05 -6.84 -9.39
N HIS A 31 -15.03 -6.63 -8.56
CA HIS A 31 -14.17 -5.44 -8.59
C HIS A 31 -12.70 -5.73 -8.90
N LYS A 32 -12.08 -4.83 -9.64
CA LYS A 32 -10.63 -4.78 -9.91
C LYS A 32 -10.17 -3.37 -9.62
N VAL A 33 -9.41 -3.22 -8.55
CA VAL A 33 -9.05 -1.90 -8.03
C VAL A 33 -7.55 -1.73 -7.99
N LEU A 34 -7.12 -0.47 -8.10
CA LEU A 34 -5.76 -0.05 -7.80
C LEU A 34 -5.76 0.81 -6.53
N VAL A 35 -4.75 0.61 -5.70
CA VAL A 35 -4.39 1.53 -4.63
C VAL A 35 -3.10 2.21 -5.05
N ASP A 36 -3.18 3.54 -5.15
CA ASP A 36 -2.19 4.46 -5.69
C ASP A 36 -1.85 4.25 -7.19
N ALA A 37 -1.29 5.31 -7.78
CA ALA A 37 -0.95 5.46 -9.18
C ALA A 37 0.36 6.25 -9.37
N GLY A 38 1.35 5.99 -8.51
CA GLY A 38 2.61 6.73 -8.43
C GLY A 38 3.54 6.64 -9.64
N LEU A 39 3.34 5.64 -10.49
CA LEU A 39 4.14 5.40 -11.68
C LEU A 39 3.47 6.01 -12.93
N SER A 40 4.21 6.12 -14.04
CA SER A 40 3.57 6.46 -15.32
C SER A 40 2.51 5.42 -15.70
N GLY A 41 1.39 5.86 -16.29
CA GLY A 41 0.31 4.93 -16.67
C GLY A 41 0.74 3.83 -17.65
N LYS A 42 1.80 4.04 -18.44
CA LYS A 42 2.41 2.99 -19.28
C LYS A 42 3.11 1.92 -18.43
N LYS A 43 3.85 2.32 -17.39
CA LYS A 43 4.54 1.38 -16.48
C LYS A 43 3.51 0.55 -15.70
N ILE A 44 2.43 1.18 -15.22
CA ILE A 44 1.33 0.49 -14.54
C ILE A 44 0.69 -0.56 -15.45
N ALA A 45 0.34 -0.18 -16.69
CA ALA A 45 -0.23 -1.12 -17.65
C ALA A 45 0.71 -2.30 -17.97
N ASN A 46 2.02 -2.06 -18.05
CA ASN A 46 3.00 -3.13 -18.25
C ASN A 46 3.12 -4.07 -17.03
N LEU A 47 3.05 -3.53 -15.80
CA LEU A 47 3.08 -4.33 -14.57
C LEU A 47 1.82 -5.19 -14.42
N MET A 48 0.65 -4.61 -14.71
CA MET A 48 -0.62 -5.35 -14.83
C MET A 48 -0.50 -6.50 -15.84
N ALA A 49 0.02 -6.22 -17.04
CA ALA A 49 0.22 -7.25 -18.05
C ALA A 49 1.18 -8.35 -17.58
N SER A 50 2.21 -8.01 -16.78
CA SER A 50 3.17 -8.99 -16.25
C SER A 50 2.56 -10.00 -15.27
N ILE A 51 1.44 -9.64 -14.63
CA ILE A 51 0.66 -10.53 -13.77
C ILE A 51 -0.56 -11.15 -14.49
N GLY A 52 -0.68 -10.93 -15.81
CA GLY A 52 -1.76 -11.47 -16.62
C GLY A 52 -3.10 -10.75 -16.42
N ARG A 53 -3.06 -9.43 -16.19
CA ARG A 53 -4.23 -8.55 -16.09
C ARG A 53 -4.17 -7.40 -17.07
N ASP A 54 -5.34 -6.94 -17.53
CA ASP A 54 -5.46 -5.76 -18.36
C ASP A 54 -5.94 -4.58 -17.51
N ILE A 55 -5.26 -3.43 -17.64
CA ILE A 55 -5.65 -2.21 -16.94
C ILE A 55 -7.02 -1.69 -17.39
N ASN A 56 -7.50 -2.07 -18.57
CA ASN A 56 -8.85 -1.73 -19.04
C ASN A 56 -9.95 -2.46 -18.24
N GLU A 57 -9.60 -3.48 -17.44
CA GLU A 57 -10.55 -4.19 -16.59
C GLU A 57 -10.65 -3.59 -15.18
N VAL A 58 -9.77 -2.64 -14.84
CA VAL A 58 -9.79 -1.93 -13.55
C VAL A 58 -10.96 -0.94 -13.57
N ASP A 59 -11.73 -0.91 -12.50
CA ASP A 59 -12.86 0.01 -12.33
C ASP A 59 -12.52 1.18 -11.42
N SER A 60 -11.78 0.96 -10.33
CA SER A 60 -11.56 1.96 -9.29
C SER A 60 -10.08 2.19 -8.97
N LEU A 61 -9.77 3.42 -8.57
CA LEU A 61 -8.45 3.86 -8.12
C LEU A 61 -8.59 4.62 -6.79
N PHE A 62 -8.01 4.08 -5.73
CA PHE A 62 -7.93 4.72 -4.42
C PHE A 62 -6.60 5.44 -4.28
N ILE A 63 -6.61 6.71 -3.85
CA ILE A 63 -5.40 7.50 -3.65
C ILE A 63 -5.23 7.79 -2.16
N SER A 64 -4.12 7.30 -1.60
CA SER A 64 -3.79 7.47 -0.19
C SER A 64 -3.51 8.93 0.17
N HIS A 65 -2.70 9.62 -0.64
CA HIS A 65 -2.30 11.01 -0.43
C HIS A 65 -1.69 11.65 -1.70
N GLU A 66 -1.40 12.94 -1.67
CA GLU A 66 -1.05 13.74 -2.85
C GLU A 66 0.42 13.68 -3.30
N HIS A 67 1.26 12.84 -2.69
CA HIS A 67 2.66 12.72 -3.11
C HIS A 67 2.77 12.12 -4.51
N THR A 68 3.84 12.49 -5.22
CA THR A 68 3.93 12.18 -6.67
C THR A 68 4.03 10.67 -6.87
N ASP A 69 4.80 9.99 -6.06
CA ASP A 69 4.90 8.53 -5.98
C ASP A 69 3.62 7.83 -5.51
N HIS A 70 2.51 8.54 -5.30
CA HIS A 70 1.18 7.98 -5.06
C HIS A 70 0.15 8.44 -6.09
N CYS A 71 0.19 9.69 -6.57
CA CYS A 71 -0.86 10.22 -7.45
C CYS A 71 -0.41 10.54 -8.88
N HIS A 72 0.86 10.32 -9.25
CA HIS A 72 1.48 10.83 -10.50
C HIS A 72 0.61 10.67 -11.75
N SER A 73 0.04 9.48 -11.97
CA SER A 73 -0.74 9.17 -13.16
C SER A 73 -2.24 9.10 -12.94
N ALA A 74 -2.74 9.40 -11.74
CA ALA A 74 -4.14 9.21 -11.37
C ALA A 74 -5.11 9.82 -12.40
N GLY A 75 -4.94 11.11 -12.72
CA GLY A 75 -5.81 11.77 -13.71
C GLY A 75 -5.63 11.23 -15.14
N ILE A 76 -4.44 10.73 -15.51
CA ILE A 76 -4.22 10.09 -16.82
C ILE A 76 -4.99 8.77 -16.89
N LEU A 77 -4.92 7.97 -15.82
CA LEU A 77 -5.62 6.69 -15.74
C LEU A 77 -7.14 6.89 -15.80
N ALA A 78 -7.70 7.81 -15.01
CA ALA A 78 -9.13 8.12 -15.05
C ALA A 78 -9.59 8.54 -16.44
N ARG A 79 -8.91 9.50 -17.10
CA ARG A 79 -9.32 9.95 -18.44
C ARG A 79 -9.19 8.88 -19.51
N LYS A 80 -8.19 7.99 -19.40
CA LYS A 80 -7.89 7.01 -20.45
C LYS A 80 -8.71 5.73 -20.31
N TYR A 81 -8.94 5.28 -19.09
CA TYR A 81 -9.57 4.00 -18.80
C TYR A 81 -10.96 4.14 -18.14
N GLY A 82 -11.35 5.36 -17.76
CA GLY A 82 -12.65 5.61 -17.12
C GLY A 82 -12.69 5.19 -15.66
N LEU A 83 -11.56 5.24 -14.95
CA LEU A 83 -11.49 4.81 -13.54
C LEU A 83 -12.17 5.83 -12.62
N ASP A 84 -12.99 5.32 -11.70
CA ASP A 84 -13.49 6.07 -10.56
C ASP A 84 -12.35 6.29 -9.56
N ILE A 85 -12.07 7.54 -9.22
CA ILE A 85 -11.02 7.91 -8.26
C ILE A 85 -11.65 8.22 -6.91
N TYR A 86 -11.16 7.57 -5.87
CA TYR A 86 -11.54 7.78 -4.48
C TYR A 86 -10.37 8.40 -3.71
N ALA A 87 -10.62 9.52 -3.04
CA ALA A 87 -9.69 10.17 -2.12
C ALA A 87 -10.46 11.08 -1.16
N ASN A 88 -9.90 11.42 0.00
CA ASN A 88 -10.50 12.43 0.87
C ASN A 88 -10.38 13.85 0.29
N GLN A 89 -11.08 14.80 0.90
CA GLN A 89 -11.15 16.17 0.39
C GLN A 89 -9.79 16.87 0.40
N GLY A 90 -8.98 16.71 1.46
CA GLY A 90 -7.66 17.31 1.55
C GLY A 90 -6.72 16.82 0.47
N THR A 91 -6.73 15.51 0.20
CA THR A 91 -5.95 14.89 -0.89
C THR A 91 -6.40 15.40 -2.25
N TRP A 92 -7.71 15.47 -2.52
CA TRP A 92 -8.25 16.03 -3.77
C TRP A 92 -7.77 17.45 -4.03
N ASP A 93 -7.92 18.32 -3.04
CA ASP A 93 -7.52 19.73 -3.12
C ASP A 93 -6.01 19.86 -3.38
N ALA A 94 -5.20 19.06 -2.69
CA ALA A 94 -3.76 19.10 -2.80
C ALA A 94 -3.22 18.46 -4.09
N MET A 95 -3.90 17.45 -4.66
CA MET A 95 -3.47 16.81 -5.91
C MET A 95 -4.03 17.44 -7.18
N ALA A 96 -5.06 18.30 -7.09
CA ALA A 96 -5.77 18.88 -8.24
C ALA A 96 -4.85 19.52 -9.31
N HIS A 97 -3.77 20.18 -8.87
CA HIS A 97 -2.80 20.83 -9.76
C HIS A 97 -1.75 19.87 -10.33
N LYS A 98 -1.61 18.65 -9.76
CA LYS A 98 -0.61 17.64 -10.14
C LYS A 98 -1.12 16.67 -11.21
N ILE A 99 -2.42 16.34 -11.18
CA ILE A 99 -2.99 15.22 -11.97
C ILE A 99 -3.74 15.67 -13.25
N GLY A 100 -3.85 16.99 -13.44
CA GLY A 100 -4.63 17.61 -14.51
C GLY A 100 -6.14 17.42 -14.31
N LYS A 101 -6.96 17.92 -15.25
CA LYS A 101 -8.42 17.87 -15.12
C LYS A 101 -8.95 16.44 -15.18
N VAL A 102 -9.69 16.02 -14.15
CA VAL A 102 -10.44 14.75 -14.12
C VAL A 102 -11.93 15.07 -14.35
N PRO A 103 -12.68 14.25 -15.12
CA PRO A 103 -14.14 14.38 -15.21
C PRO A 103 -14.78 14.27 -13.82
N ALA A 104 -15.73 15.16 -13.50
CA ALA A 104 -16.27 15.27 -12.15
C ALA A 104 -17.06 14.01 -11.73
N GLU A 105 -17.63 13.31 -12.70
CA GLU A 105 -18.33 12.05 -12.52
C GLU A 105 -17.43 10.89 -12.10
N LEU A 106 -16.11 11.02 -12.28
CA LEU A 106 -15.10 10.03 -11.85
C LEU A 106 -14.41 10.45 -10.54
N CYS A 107 -14.82 11.55 -9.91
CA CYS A 107 -14.22 12.06 -8.69
C CYS A 107 -15.13 11.77 -7.50
N HIS A 108 -14.69 10.90 -6.59
CA HIS A 108 -15.43 10.52 -5.40
C HIS A 108 -14.65 10.92 -4.14
N VAL A 109 -15.36 11.57 -3.21
CA VAL A 109 -14.81 11.86 -1.88
C VAL A 109 -14.98 10.62 -1.03
N PHE A 110 -13.88 10.17 -0.42
CA PHE A 110 -13.86 9.05 0.52
C PHE A 110 -13.16 9.51 1.80
N ASP A 111 -13.98 9.79 2.82
CA ASP A 111 -13.54 10.37 4.07
C ASP A 111 -12.70 9.38 4.90
N PRO A 112 -11.73 9.87 5.70
CA PRO A 112 -10.95 9.01 6.59
C PRO A 112 -11.82 8.34 7.66
N ASP A 113 -11.39 7.17 8.12
CA ASP A 113 -12.03 6.41 9.20
C ASP A 113 -13.50 6.04 8.86
N THR A 114 -13.75 5.72 7.58
CA THR A 114 -15.05 5.26 7.08
C THR A 114 -14.91 4.03 6.18
N THR A 115 -16.01 3.31 5.98
CA THR A 115 -16.07 2.14 5.08
C THR A 115 -16.90 2.45 3.84
N LEU A 116 -16.32 2.19 2.67
CA LEU A 116 -16.99 2.23 1.37
C LEU A 116 -17.38 0.80 0.96
N ASP A 117 -18.67 0.57 0.78
CA ASP A 117 -19.25 -0.67 0.26
C ASP A 117 -19.33 -0.61 -1.27
N LEU A 118 -18.56 -1.47 -1.95
CA LEU A 118 -18.58 -1.70 -3.38
C LEU A 118 -19.22 -3.06 -3.73
N GLY A 119 -20.21 -3.52 -2.97
CA GLY A 119 -20.90 -4.79 -3.22
C GLY A 119 -20.14 -5.99 -2.66
N ASP A 120 -19.21 -6.57 -3.43
CA ASP A 120 -18.41 -7.70 -2.96
C ASP A 120 -17.10 -7.29 -2.27
N LEU A 121 -16.76 -6.00 -2.30
CA LEU A 121 -15.54 -5.44 -1.74
C LEU A 121 -15.87 -4.30 -0.79
N ASP A 122 -15.52 -4.45 0.49
CA ASP A 122 -15.53 -3.35 1.45
C ASP A 122 -14.13 -2.73 1.52
N VAL A 123 -14.04 -1.41 1.42
CA VAL A 123 -12.78 -0.67 1.60
C VAL A 123 -12.93 0.21 2.84
N GLU A 124 -12.15 -0.08 3.87
CA GLU A 124 -12.09 0.72 5.10
C GLU A 124 -10.89 1.67 5.03
N SER A 125 -11.13 2.97 5.20
CA SER A 125 -10.08 3.98 5.27
C SER A 125 -9.65 4.22 6.71
N PHE A 126 -8.38 4.60 6.91
CA PHE A 126 -7.88 5.04 8.20
C PHE A 126 -6.81 6.13 8.03
N SER A 127 -6.83 7.11 8.93
CA SER A 127 -5.88 8.22 8.94
C SER A 127 -4.49 7.76 9.38
N VAL A 128 -3.43 8.24 8.72
CA VAL A 128 -2.03 7.97 9.12
C VAL A 128 -1.27 9.26 9.43
N SER A 129 -0.15 9.16 10.14
CA SER A 129 0.71 10.32 10.43
C SER A 129 1.80 10.48 9.37
N HIS A 130 1.64 11.43 8.46
CA HIS A 130 2.59 11.71 7.38
C HIS A 130 2.53 13.18 6.94
N ASP A 131 3.65 13.72 6.45
CA ASP A 131 3.72 15.10 5.93
C ASP A 131 3.07 15.20 4.54
N ALA A 132 1.74 15.11 4.53
CA ALA A 132 0.84 15.26 3.40
C ALA A 132 -0.44 16.00 3.85
N ALA A 133 -1.28 16.44 2.91
CA ALA A 133 -2.41 17.31 3.23
C ALA A 133 -3.46 16.64 4.15
N GLU A 134 -3.82 15.39 3.87
CA GLU A 134 -4.73 14.57 4.66
C GLU A 134 -4.49 13.09 4.32
N PRO A 135 -3.37 12.49 4.77
CA PRO A 135 -2.99 11.14 4.35
C PRO A 135 -3.86 10.07 5.00
N GLN A 136 -4.33 9.13 4.19
CA GLN A 136 -5.07 7.95 4.64
C GLN A 136 -4.61 6.71 3.88
N PHE A 137 -4.84 5.55 4.48
CA PHE A 137 -4.61 4.26 3.85
C PHE A 137 -5.82 3.35 4.01
N TYR A 138 -5.72 2.13 3.49
CA TYR A 138 -6.88 1.28 3.27
C TYR A 138 -6.66 -0.16 3.74
N GLU A 139 -7.69 -0.73 4.37
CA GLU A 139 -7.89 -2.16 4.49
C GLU A 139 -9.02 -2.59 3.55
N LEU A 140 -8.78 -3.64 2.78
CA LEU A 140 -9.72 -4.17 1.81
C LEU A 140 -10.24 -5.51 2.29
N HIS A 141 -11.57 -5.68 2.35
CA HIS A 141 -12.23 -6.89 2.82
C HIS A 141 -13.08 -7.55 1.74
N HIS A 142 -12.98 -8.86 1.62
CA HIS A 142 -13.83 -9.67 0.73
C HIS A 142 -13.93 -11.10 1.26
N ALA A 143 -15.15 -11.66 1.31
CA ALA A 143 -15.39 -13.04 1.70
C ALA A 143 -14.71 -13.49 3.03
N GLY A 144 -14.63 -12.58 4.02
CA GLY A 144 -13.99 -12.84 5.32
C GLY A 144 -12.47 -12.80 5.32
N LYS A 145 -11.86 -12.40 4.19
CA LYS A 145 -10.44 -12.10 4.03
C LYS A 145 -10.19 -10.61 4.09
N SER A 146 -9.02 -10.21 4.60
CA SER A 146 -8.59 -8.80 4.51
C SER A 146 -7.13 -8.60 4.09
N PHE A 147 -6.88 -7.50 3.39
CA PHE A 147 -5.54 -7.06 3.02
C PHE A 147 -5.34 -5.59 3.39
N VAL A 148 -4.36 -5.34 4.25
CA VAL A 148 -4.01 -4.00 4.72
C VAL A 148 -2.88 -3.43 3.87
N ILE A 149 -2.99 -2.17 3.50
CA ILE A 149 -1.87 -1.39 2.96
C ILE A 149 -1.61 -0.26 3.93
N ILE A 150 -0.41 -0.17 4.48
CA ILE A 150 0.02 0.94 5.32
C ILE A 150 1.47 1.28 4.97
N THR A 151 1.62 2.37 4.23
CA THR A 151 2.92 2.98 3.97
C THR A 151 2.94 4.42 4.41
N ASP A 152 4.06 5.12 4.22
CA ASP A 152 4.15 6.56 4.45
C ASP A 152 3.57 6.96 5.79
N THR A 153 4.14 6.44 6.87
CA THR A 153 3.68 6.79 8.21
C THR A 153 4.83 6.89 9.18
N GLY A 154 4.87 7.95 9.99
CA GLY A 154 5.91 8.12 11.01
C GLY A 154 5.67 7.28 12.27
N TYR A 155 4.44 6.84 12.52
CA TYR A 155 4.10 5.90 13.59
C TYR A 155 2.74 5.24 13.34
N VAL A 156 2.54 4.06 13.92
CA VAL A 156 1.24 3.38 13.95
C VAL A 156 0.60 3.67 15.31
N SER A 157 -0.60 4.25 15.32
CA SER A 157 -1.32 4.59 16.55
C SER A 157 -2.14 3.40 17.06
N GLU A 158 -2.49 3.37 18.35
CA GLU A 158 -3.39 2.35 18.92
C GLU A 158 -4.74 2.28 18.17
N HIS A 159 -5.23 3.41 17.63
CA HIS A 159 -6.42 3.45 16.80
C HIS A 159 -6.21 2.67 15.50
N VAL A 160 -5.12 2.97 14.78
CA VAL A 160 -4.77 2.28 13.53
C VAL A 160 -4.52 0.79 13.79
N GLU A 161 -3.79 0.44 14.86
CA GLU A 161 -3.58 -0.96 15.28
C GLU A 161 -4.90 -1.70 15.53
N GLY A 162 -5.91 -0.99 16.06
CA GLY A 162 -7.25 -1.52 16.28
C GLY A 162 -8.00 -1.83 14.99
N VAL A 163 -7.85 -0.96 13.98
CA VAL A 163 -8.44 -1.15 12.64
C VAL A 163 -7.76 -2.32 11.93
N ILE A 164 -6.43 -2.28 11.78
CA ILE A 164 -5.69 -3.19 10.90
C ILE A 164 -5.38 -4.56 11.50
N ARG A 165 -6.06 -4.97 12.57
CA ARG A 165 -5.64 -6.13 13.39
C ARG A 165 -5.96 -7.46 12.72
N ASP A 166 -5.00 -8.38 12.78
CA ASP A 166 -5.13 -9.78 12.38
C ASP A 166 -5.62 -9.96 10.93
N ALA A 167 -5.20 -9.11 10.00
CA ALA A 167 -5.51 -9.25 8.58
C ALA A 167 -4.81 -10.47 7.96
N ASP A 168 -5.35 -11.01 6.87
CA ASP A 168 -4.75 -12.17 6.17
C ASP A 168 -3.41 -11.80 5.49
N GLY A 169 -3.29 -10.56 5.05
CA GLY A 169 -2.01 -10.02 4.60
C GLY A 169 -1.84 -8.51 4.71
N TYR A 170 -0.58 -8.09 4.67
CA TYR A 170 -0.16 -6.70 4.84
C TYR A 170 0.83 -6.28 3.74
N LEU A 171 0.70 -5.07 3.21
CA LEU A 171 1.80 -4.29 2.68
C LEU A 171 2.19 -3.26 3.74
N PHE A 172 3.39 -3.41 4.31
CA PHE A 172 3.82 -2.66 5.49
C PHE A 172 5.13 -1.91 5.22
N GLU A 173 5.22 -0.66 5.64
CA GLU A 173 6.41 0.15 5.43
C GLU A 173 7.61 -0.32 6.25
N CYS A 174 8.75 -0.42 5.57
CA CYS A 174 10.08 -0.57 6.16
C CYS A 174 11.00 0.39 5.40
N ASN A 175 10.85 1.69 5.64
CA ASN A 175 11.40 2.70 4.74
C ASN A 175 12.92 2.74 4.79
N HIS A 176 13.49 2.82 5.99
CA HIS A 176 14.92 3.06 6.16
C HIS A 176 15.53 2.22 7.27
N ASP A 177 16.84 1.97 7.13
CA ASP A 177 17.69 1.56 8.24
C ASP A 177 18.22 2.83 8.94
N LEU A 178 18.12 2.87 10.27
CA LEU A 178 18.45 4.05 11.06
C LEU A 178 19.91 4.49 10.87
N GLU A 179 20.85 3.54 10.82
CA GLU A 179 22.28 3.84 10.71
C GLU A 179 22.64 4.25 9.27
N MET A 180 22.06 3.58 8.26
CA MET A 180 22.19 4.01 6.86
C MET A 180 21.67 5.43 6.69
N LEU A 181 20.51 5.78 7.26
CA LEU A 181 19.96 7.13 7.20
C LEU A 181 20.87 8.14 7.92
N ARG A 182 21.33 7.84 9.14
CA ARG A 182 22.22 8.72 9.92
C ARG A 182 23.54 9.00 9.20
N MET A 183 24.15 7.98 8.60
CA MET A 183 25.44 8.07 7.92
C MET A 183 25.30 8.46 6.44
N GLY A 184 24.08 8.43 5.90
CA GLY A 184 23.74 8.73 4.52
C GLY A 184 23.98 10.19 4.11
N ARG A 185 23.86 10.45 2.81
CA ARG A 185 24.20 11.76 2.21
C ARG A 185 23.15 12.85 2.42
N TYR A 186 21.98 12.50 2.93
CA TYR A 186 20.90 13.46 3.10
C TYR A 186 21.31 14.60 4.05
N PRO A 187 20.86 15.83 3.80
CA PRO A 187 21.09 16.92 4.74
C PRO A 187 20.32 16.65 6.04
N TRP A 188 20.86 17.15 7.16
CA TRP A 188 20.29 16.90 8.49
C TRP A 188 18.78 17.19 8.61
N PRO A 189 18.23 18.30 8.06
CA PRO A 189 16.78 18.55 8.12
C PRO A 189 15.93 17.46 7.47
N LEU A 190 16.39 16.87 6.36
CA LEU A 190 15.68 15.78 5.70
C LEU A 190 15.72 14.50 6.54
N LYS A 191 16.87 14.21 7.16
CA LYS A 191 16.97 13.07 8.10
C LYS A 191 16.00 13.22 9.26
N GLN A 192 15.91 14.42 9.85
CA GLN A 192 14.98 14.70 10.94
C GLN A 192 13.53 14.54 10.53
N ARG A 193 13.17 14.96 9.31
CA ARG A 193 11.82 14.76 8.78
C ARG A 193 11.50 13.28 8.61
N ILE A 194 12.43 12.49 8.06
CA ILE A 194 12.21 11.05 7.80
C ILE A 194 12.01 10.26 9.11
N ILE A 195 12.79 10.54 10.16
CA ILE A 195 12.67 9.85 11.47
C ILE A 195 11.61 10.44 12.39
N GLY A 196 10.90 11.49 11.95
CA GLY A 196 9.90 12.17 12.77
C GLY A 196 8.53 11.50 12.68
N ASP A 197 7.61 11.96 13.54
CA ASP A 197 6.25 11.41 13.65
C ASP A 197 5.43 11.58 12.35
N GLU A 198 5.79 12.50 11.46
CA GLU A 198 5.18 12.71 10.14
C GLU A 198 6.06 12.16 8.99
N GLY A 199 7.08 11.38 9.34
CA GLY A 199 8.05 10.82 8.41
C GLY A 199 7.65 9.43 7.92
N HIS A 200 8.53 8.47 8.16
CA HIS A 200 8.39 7.08 7.74
C HIS A 200 8.87 6.11 8.82
N LEU A 201 8.33 4.91 8.85
CA LEU A 201 8.80 3.85 9.73
C LEU A 201 10.22 3.40 9.36
N SER A 202 11.07 3.24 10.36
CA SER A 202 12.30 2.46 10.20
C SER A 202 11.99 0.96 10.04
N ASN A 203 12.98 0.15 9.69
CA ASN A 203 12.82 -1.31 9.66
C ASN A 203 12.40 -1.85 11.04
N GLU A 204 12.99 -1.30 12.10
CA GLU A 204 12.72 -1.67 13.50
C GLU A 204 11.32 -1.23 13.94
N ASP A 205 10.90 0.00 13.61
CA ASP A 205 9.56 0.49 13.94
C ASP A 205 8.48 -0.30 13.18
N GLY A 206 8.75 -0.63 11.91
CA GLY A 206 7.89 -1.50 11.12
C GLY A 206 7.75 -2.90 11.73
N ALA A 207 8.84 -3.48 12.22
CA ALA A 207 8.81 -4.78 12.91
C ALA A 207 7.99 -4.71 14.21
N ASN A 208 8.17 -3.67 15.02
CA ASN A 208 7.42 -3.48 16.27
C ASN A 208 5.92 -3.36 15.99
N ALA A 209 5.53 -2.45 15.10
CA ALA A 209 4.12 -2.26 14.76
C ALA A 209 3.49 -3.52 14.15
N LEU A 210 4.23 -4.29 13.35
CA LEU A 210 3.76 -5.60 12.87
C LEU A 210 3.46 -6.54 14.04
N MET A 211 4.34 -6.65 15.03
CA MET A 211 4.12 -7.53 16.20
C MET A 211 2.86 -7.16 17.00
N ASP A 212 2.46 -5.89 16.99
CA ASP A 212 1.25 -5.43 17.68
C ASP A 212 -0.06 -5.78 16.93
N VAL A 213 0.00 -5.86 15.59
CA VAL A 213 -1.20 -6.02 14.75
C VAL A 213 -1.40 -7.42 14.19
N ILE A 214 -0.34 -8.20 13.94
CA ILE A 214 -0.51 -9.52 13.32
C ILE A 214 -1.19 -10.51 14.27
N GLY A 215 -1.85 -11.51 13.70
CA GLY A 215 -2.49 -12.58 14.46
C GLY A 215 -2.52 -13.91 13.74
N HIS A 216 -3.41 -14.80 14.18
CA HIS A 216 -3.49 -16.16 13.66
C HIS A 216 -3.95 -16.24 12.19
N ARG A 217 -4.72 -15.27 11.71
CA ARG A 217 -5.16 -15.21 10.30
C ARG A 217 -4.05 -14.73 9.38
N THR A 218 -3.10 -13.94 9.88
CA THR A 218 -2.01 -13.41 9.08
C THR A 218 -1.17 -14.53 8.48
N LYS A 219 -1.00 -14.52 7.15
CA LYS A 219 -0.17 -15.48 6.41
C LYS A 219 0.88 -14.82 5.54
N ARG A 220 0.71 -13.55 5.16
CA ARG A 220 1.56 -12.89 4.17
C ARG A 220 1.84 -11.45 4.57
N ILE A 221 3.11 -11.10 4.72
CA ILE A 221 3.52 -9.73 4.98
C ILE A 221 4.49 -9.31 3.89
N TYR A 222 4.23 -8.18 3.25
CA TYR A 222 5.03 -7.59 2.19
C TYR A 222 5.74 -6.35 2.73
N LEU A 223 7.06 -6.39 2.77
CA LEU A 223 7.89 -5.25 3.21
C LEU A 223 8.04 -4.26 2.06
N GLY A 224 7.43 -3.09 2.25
CA GLY A 224 7.20 -2.07 1.25
C GLY A 224 7.88 -0.74 1.54
N HIS A 225 7.69 0.15 0.57
CA HIS A 225 8.00 1.57 0.65
C HIS A 225 9.44 1.91 1.09
N ARG A 226 10.40 1.13 0.58
CA ARG A 226 11.80 1.26 0.98
C ARG A 226 12.47 2.46 0.30
N SER A 227 13.26 3.20 1.08
CA SER A 227 14.20 4.22 0.60
C SER A 227 15.27 3.57 -0.27
N GLN A 228 15.53 4.16 -1.44
CA GLN A 228 16.61 3.71 -2.34
C GLN A 228 18.01 4.00 -1.78
N ASP A 229 18.15 5.08 -1.00
CA ASP A 229 19.45 5.55 -0.51
C ASP A 229 19.77 5.05 0.90
N ASN A 230 18.74 4.84 1.74
CA ASN A 230 18.91 4.58 3.17
C ASN A 230 18.36 3.21 3.60
N ASN A 231 18.21 2.28 2.67
CA ASN A 231 17.84 0.90 2.99
C ASN A 231 18.35 -0.08 1.94
N LEU A 232 18.35 -1.36 2.30
CA LEU A 232 18.54 -2.48 1.38
C LEU A 232 17.42 -3.49 1.60
N LYS A 233 16.94 -4.08 0.52
CA LYS A 233 15.91 -5.13 0.58
C LYS A 233 16.26 -6.25 1.56
N SER A 234 17.49 -6.76 1.49
CA SER A 234 17.97 -7.80 2.41
C SER A 234 18.09 -7.34 3.86
N LEU A 235 18.35 -6.05 4.08
CA LEU A 235 18.51 -5.49 5.42
C LEU A 235 17.15 -5.33 6.09
N ALA A 236 16.17 -4.72 5.42
CA ALA A 236 14.79 -4.64 5.89
C ALA A 236 14.25 -6.03 6.25
N HIS A 237 14.41 -7.00 5.34
CA HIS A 237 13.99 -8.38 5.58
C HIS A 237 14.66 -8.99 6.81
N LEU A 238 15.99 -8.88 6.91
CA LEU A 238 16.73 -9.47 8.02
C LEU A 238 16.36 -8.84 9.36
N THR A 239 16.23 -7.51 9.43
CA THR A 239 15.86 -6.79 10.65
C THR A 239 14.48 -7.24 11.13
N VAL A 240 13.46 -7.19 10.26
CA VAL A 240 12.09 -7.60 10.60
C VAL A 240 12.05 -9.07 11.00
N ALA A 241 12.64 -9.96 10.19
CA ALA A 241 12.64 -11.39 10.48
C ALA A 241 13.32 -11.73 11.81
N SER A 242 14.47 -11.10 12.10
CA SER A 242 15.25 -11.38 13.32
C SER A 242 14.51 -10.87 14.55
N MET A 243 14.02 -9.64 14.53
CA MET A 243 13.26 -9.08 15.67
C MET A 243 12.01 -9.92 15.96
N MET A 244 11.20 -10.22 14.96
CA MET A 244 9.99 -11.03 15.17
C MET A 244 10.33 -12.42 15.69
N THR A 245 11.39 -13.07 15.18
CA THR A 245 11.83 -14.38 15.68
C THR A 245 12.33 -14.32 17.13
N GLU A 246 13.06 -13.27 17.51
CA GLU A 246 13.52 -13.05 18.89
C GLU A 246 12.37 -12.83 19.88
N HIS A 247 11.21 -12.40 19.37
CA HIS A 247 9.96 -12.24 20.11
C HIS A 247 8.99 -13.43 19.93
N ASP A 248 9.51 -14.60 19.56
CA ASP A 248 8.77 -15.88 19.43
C ASP A 248 7.67 -15.91 18.36
N PHE A 249 7.70 -15.01 17.36
CA PHE A 249 6.82 -15.10 16.20
C PHE A 249 7.33 -16.13 15.18
N GLY A 250 6.40 -16.92 14.61
CA GLY A 250 6.70 -17.97 13.65
C GLY A 250 7.01 -17.46 12.23
N VAL A 251 8.07 -16.65 12.06
CA VAL A 251 8.52 -16.20 10.73
C VAL A 251 8.89 -17.41 9.85
N GLU A 252 8.42 -17.43 8.60
CA GLU A 252 8.53 -18.55 7.67
C GLU A 252 7.81 -19.86 8.09
N HIS A 253 7.05 -19.84 9.18
CA HIS A 253 6.25 -20.97 9.67
C HIS A 253 4.75 -20.64 9.73
N ASP A 254 4.38 -19.63 10.52
CA ASP A 254 2.99 -19.18 10.72
C ASP A 254 2.55 -18.18 9.65
N PHE A 255 3.49 -17.36 9.18
CA PHE A 255 3.37 -16.42 8.08
C PHE A 255 4.68 -16.35 7.29
N GLN A 256 4.65 -15.71 6.14
CA GLN A 256 5.82 -15.53 5.26
C GLN A 256 6.11 -14.05 5.07
N LEU A 257 7.40 -13.70 5.05
CA LEU A 257 7.85 -12.36 4.69
C LEU A 257 8.21 -12.30 3.21
N TYR A 258 7.69 -11.29 2.52
CA TYR A 258 7.94 -11.04 1.12
C TYR A 258 8.52 -9.65 0.92
N ASP A 259 9.44 -9.53 -0.01
CA ASP A 259 10.05 -8.25 -0.35
C ASP A 259 9.49 -7.71 -1.66
N THR A 260 8.90 -6.51 -1.60
CA THR A 260 8.41 -5.79 -2.79
C THR A 260 9.56 -5.24 -3.64
N ASP A 261 9.25 -4.67 -4.81
CA ASP A 261 10.24 -4.10 -5.73
C ASP A 261 9.67 -2.84 -6.42
N PRO A 262 10.46 -1.79 -6.69
CA PRO A 262 9.98 -0.58 -7.36
C PRO A 262 9.71 -0.76 -8.87
N GLU A 263 10.18 -1.86 -9.47
CA GLU A 263 10.07 -2.10 -10.91
C GLU A 263 9.45 -3.44 -11.28
N LYS A 264 9.26 -4.35 -10.32
CA LYS A 264 8.76 -5.70 -10.57
C LYS A 264 7.57 -6.04 -9.68
N ALA A 265 6.47 -6.40 -10.34
CA ALA A 265 5.29 -6.89 -9.65
C ALA A 265 5.58 -8.21 -8.89
N THR A 266 4.96 -8.36 -7.73
CA THR A 266 4.84 -9.65 -7.06
C THR A 266 3.99 -10.60 -7.90
N LYS A 267 4.00 -11.90 -7.57
CA LYS A 267 3.02 -12.82 -8.18
C LYS A 267 1.61 -12.41 -7.73
N LEU A 268 0.64 -12.52 -8.63
CA LEU A 268 -0.77 -12.45 -8.25
C LEU A 268 -1.09 -13.67 -7.39
N ILE A 269 -1.50 -13.44 -6.15
CA ILE A 269 -1.85 -14.48 -5.18
C ILE A 269 -3.31 -14.38 -4.80
N THR A 270 -3.87 -15.49 -4.35
CA THR A 270 -5.18 -15.58 -3.70
C THR A 270 -4.95 -15.59 -2.18
N LEU A 271 -5.77 -14.85 -1.43
CA LEU A 271 -5.81 -14.84 0.04
C LEU A 271 -6.78 -15.86 0.63
#